data_AF-A0A957X4D7-F1
#
_entry.id   AF-A0A957X4D7-F1
#
_cell.length_a   1.000
_cell.length_b   1.000
_cell.length_c   1.000
_cell.angle_alpha   90.00
_cell.angle_beta   90.00
_cell.angle_gamma   90.00
#
_symmetry.space_group_name_H-M   'P 1'
#
loop_
_entity.id
_entity.type
_entity.pdbx_description
1 polymer ?
#
loop_
_entity_poly.entity_id
_entity_poly.type
_entity_poly.pdbx_seq_one_letter_code
_entity_poly.pdbx_strand_id
1 'polypeptide(L)'
;IVLNACYSATQAEGLAAVIDCVVGIEDAISDEAARQFATAFYRGLGYERSIGEAFALGKNQIELAGLGEAGALHLLNRTEAAGSFAFTNRATPQPTISRGTMKQPSLTMQQKMQLVEALLACASVANRQTRESIINDLPGALKSNIRRSDVDRVDVGNLVTAAANYATGLTDLLTVVRFYEGDSLGVQGVEALLSAQ
;
A
#
# COMPACT_ATOMS: atom_id res chain seq x y z
N ILE A 1 14.07 12.78 -0.42
CA ILE A 1 14.46 11.98 -1.62
C ILE A 1 15.92 11.57 -1.48
N VAL A 2 16.29 10.38 -1.96
CA VAL A 2 17.69 9.96 -2.08
C VAL A 2 18.01 9.76 -3.55
N LEU A 3 18.96 10.53 -4.09
CA LEU A 3 19.43 10.39 -5.47
C LEU A 3 20.63 9.45 -5.49
N ASN A 4 20.39 8.17 -5.77
CA ASN A 4 21.46 7.17 -5.91
C ASN A 4 22.12 7.25 -7.29
N ALA A 5 22.73 8.39 -7.60
CA ALA A 5 23.41 8.64 -8.86
C ALA A 5 24.61 9.56 -8.62
N CYS A 6 25.75 9.22 -9.22
CA CYS A 6 26.94 10.07 -9.23
C CYS A 6 26.63 11.44 -9.83
N TYR A 7 27.30 12.49 -9.34
CA TYR A 7 27.15 13.86 -9.86
C TYR A 7 25.71 14.40 -9.82
N SER A 8 24.93 14.00 -8.81
CA SER A 8 23.53 14.39 -8.63
C SER A 8 23.34 15.66 -7.79
N ALA A 9 24.41 16.36 -7.41
CA ALA A 9 24.36 17.57 -6.58
C ALA A 9 23.47 18.66 -7.16
N THR A 10 23.60 18.97 -8.46
CA THR A 10 22.78 20.01 -9.12
C THR A 10 21.29 19.67 -9.12
N GLN A 11 20.93 18.41 -9.32
CA GLN A 11 19.54 17.94 -9.23
C GLN A 11 19.05 18.01 -7.78
N ALA A 12 19.92 17.68 -6.82
CA ALA A 12 19.60 17.75 -5.40
C ALA A 12 19.28 19.17 -4.96
N GLU A 13 20.05 20.17 -5.41
CA GLU A 13 19.80 21.59 -5.16
C GLU A 13 18.45 22.05 -5.71
N GLY A 14 18.14 21.68 -6.96
CA GLY A 14 16.86 22.01 -7.58
C GLY A 14 15.66 21.40 -6.83
N LEU A 15 15.80 20.17 -6.34
CA LEU A 15 14.76 19.49 -5.56
C LEU A 15 14.63 20.06 -4.14
N ALA A 16 15.72 20.51 -3.52
CA ALA A 16 15.71 21.08 -2.18
C ALA A 16 14.87 22.37 -2.09
N ALA A 17 14.60 23.05 -3.21
CA ALA A 17 13.67 24.18 -3.27
C ALA A 17 12.22 23.80 -2.92
N VAL A 18 11.82 22.55 -3.16
CA VAL A 18 10.43 22.08 -3.01
C VAL A 18 10.28 20.88 -2.07
N ILE A 19 11.37 20.18 -1.75
CA ILE A 19 11.37 18.96 -0.92
C ILE A 19 12.19 19.19 0.35
N ASP A 20 11.66 18.72 1.47
CA ASP A 20 12.25 18.99 2.80
C ASP A 20 13.67 18.47 2.97
N CYS A 21 13.97 17.26 2.49
CA CYS A 21 15.30 16.66 2.57
C CYS A 21 15.66 15.95 1.26
N VAL A 22 16.84 16.21 0.73
CA VAL A 22 17.38 15.56 -0.46
C VAL A 22 18.82 15.11 -0.20
N VAL A 23 19.09 13.82 -0.38
CA VAL A 23 20.46 13.30 -0.41
C VAL A 23 20.93 13.29 -1.85
N GLY A 24 22.06 13.92 -2.12
CA GLY A 24 22.74 13.95 -3.42
C GLY A 24 24.21 13.56 -3.31
N ILE A 25 24.85 13.40 -4.46
CA ILE A 25 26.24 12.97 -4.59
C ILE A 25 26.99 13.96 -5.48
N GLU A 26 28.03 14.62 -4.96
CA GLU A 26 28.80 15.64 -5.69
C GLU A 26 29.75 15.01 -6.73
N ASP A 27 30.32 13.84 -6.43
CA ASP A 27 31.26 13.13 -7.29
C ASP A 27 30.79 11.68 -7.56
N ALA A 28 31.65 10.87 -8.19
CA ALA A 28 31.48 9.44 -8.29
C ALA A 28 31.48 8.78 -6.90
N ILE A 29 30.62 7.77 -6.76
CA ILE A 29 30.62 6.85 -5.62
C ILE A 29 30.65 5.41 -6.16
N SER A 30 31.44 4.56 -5.54
CA SER A 30 31.43 3.13 -5.84
C SER A 30 30.11 2.48 -5.42
N ASP A 31 29.72 1.41 -6.11
CA ASP A 31 28.52 0.64 -5.76
C ASP A 31 28.61 0.10 -4.33
N GLU A 32 29.80 -0.31 -3.89
CA GLU A 32 30.03 -0.78 -2.53
C GLU A 32 29.84 0.33 -1.49
N ALA A 33 30.36 1.54 -1.72
CA ALA A 33 30.12 2.67 -0.82
C ALA A 33 28.64 3.08 -0.79
N ALA A 34 27.98 3.11 -1.96
CA ALA A 34 26.54 3.38 -2.05
C ALA A 34 25.71 2.34 -1.28
N ARG A 35 26.07 1.06 -1.38
CA ARG A 35 25.42 -0.06 -0.67
C ARG A 35 25.63 0.05 0.84
N GLN A 36 26.84 0.34 1.30
CA GLN A 36 27.16 0.53 2.72
C GLN A 36 26.40 1.72 3.32
N PHE A 37 26.41 2.85 2.60
CA PHE A 37 25.62 4.02 2.97
C PHE A 37 24.14 3.68 3.09
N ALA A 38 23.53 3.13 2.03
CA ALA A 38 22.11 2.81 2.02
C ALA A 38 21.73 1.86 3.16
N THR A 39 22.56 0.84 3.41
CA THR A 39 22.33 -0.12 4.50
C THR A 39 22.26 0.58 5.86
N ALA A 40 23.24 1.42 6.20
CA ALA A 40 23.26 2.11 7.48
C ALA A 40 22.22 3.24 7.55
N PHE A 41 22.02 3.99 6.47
CA PHE A 41 21.04 5.06 6.36
C PHE A 41 19.62 4.53 6.60
N TYR A 42 19.17 3.54 5.83
CA TYR A 42 17.82 2.99 5.99
C TYR A 42 17.63 2.23 7.31
N ARG A 43 18.69 1.61 7.86
CA ARG A 43 18.64 1.09 9.24
C ARG A 43 18.44 2.20 10.27
N GLY A 44 19.15 3.32 10.14
CA GLY A 44 19.00 4.48 11.00
C GLY A 44 17.57 5.01 10.98
N LEU A 45 16.99 5.18 9.79
CA LEU A 45 15.58 5.58 9.65
C LEU A 45 14.63 4.55 10.28
N GLY A 46 14.88 3.25 10.08
CA GLY A 46 14.09 2.17 10.67
C GLY A 46 14.18 2.10 12.20
N TYR A 47 15.25 2.62 12.79
CA TYR A 47 15.41 2.81 14.24
C TYR A 47 14.93 4.20 14.70
N GLU A 48 14.07 4.86 13.92
CA GLU A 48 13.45 6.13 14.24
C GLU A 48 14.46 7.26 14.49
N ARG A 49 15.65 7.18 13.88
CA ARG A 49 16.59 8.30 13.88
C ARG A 49 16.10 9.39 12.95
N SER A 50 16.50 10.62 13.27
CA SER A 50 16.27 11.74 12.37
C SER A 50 16.99 11.52 11.04
N ILE A 51 16.52 12.17 9.98
CA ILE A 51 17.14 12.10 8.64
C ILE A 51 18.62 12.48 8.71
N GLY A 52 18.96 13.54 9.46
CA GLY A 52 20.34 13.98 9.68
C GLY A 52 21.19 12.95 10.42
N GLU A 53 20.67 12.36 11.50
CA GLU A 53 21.38 11.28 12.22
C GLU A 53 21.57 10.04 11.35
N ALA A 54 20.54 9.61 10.62
CA ALA A 54 20.61 8.48 9.71
C ALA A 54 21.63 8.72 8.59
N PHE A 55 21.69 9.94 8.05
CA PHE A 55 22.67 10.35 7.06
C PHE A 55 24.09 10.29 7.60
N ALA A 56 24.31 10.80 8.82
CA ALA A 56 25.61 10.71 9.50
C ALA A 56 26.02 9.24 9.75
N LEU A 57 25.08 8.38 10.15
CA LEU A 57 25.34 6.94 10.30
C LEU A 57 25.74 6.29 8.97
N GLY A 58 25.09 6.66 7.87
CA GLY A 58 25.46 6.23 6.52
C GLY A 58 26.89 6.60 6.14
N LYS A 59 27.27 7.86 6.37
CA LYS A 59 28.65 8.34 6.14
C LYS A 59 29.66 7.60 7.00
N ASN A 60 29.38 7.42 8.29
CA ASN A 60 30.24 6.68 9.19
C ASN A 60 30.45 5.23 8.74
N GLN A 61 29.43 4.58 8.18
CA GLN A 61 29.55 3.21 7.69
C GLN A 61 30.52 3.09 6.48
N ILE A 62 30.52 4.07 5.58
CA ILE A 62 31.49 4.14 4.47
C ILE A 62 32.91 4.30 5.02
N GLU A 63 33.10 5.21 5.99
CA GLU A 63 34.40 5.47 6.61
C GLU A 63 34.93 4.23 7.36
N LEU A 64 34.08 3.54 8.13
CA LEU A 64 34.44 2.29 8.81
C LEU A 64 34.80 1.17 7.83
N ALA A 65 34.21 1.16 6.64
CA ALA A 65 34.55 0.22 5.58
C ALA A 65 35.86 0.59 4.84
N GLY A 66 36.47 1.74 5.15
CA GLY A 66 37.74 2.18 4.57
C GLY A 66 37.61 2.65 3.11
N LEU A 67 36.41 3.06 2.68
CA LEU A 67 36.14 3.41 1.28
C LEU A 67 36.46 4.88 0.97
N GLY A 68 36.45 5.78 1.97
CA GLY A 68 36.88 7.19 1.82
C GLY A 68 35.98 8.08 0.92
N GLU A 69 34.83 7.56 0.49
CA GLU A 69 33.91 8.24 -0.45
C GLU A 69 32.77 8.98 0.27
N ALA A 70 32.74 9.00 1.61
CA ALA A 70 31.64 9.59 2.35
C ALA A 70 31.56 11.12 2.17
N GLY A 71 32.69 11.75 1.82
CA GLY A 71 32.78 13.17 1.52
C GLY A 71 31.90 13.61 0.35
N ALA A 72 31.72 12.75 -0.65
CA ALA A 72 30.93 13.04 -1.85
C ALA A 72 29.41 13.06 -1.60
N LEU A 73 28.94 12.60 -0.44
CA LEU A 73 27.52 12.59 -0.07
C LEU A 73 27.14 13.90 0.64
N HIS A 74 26.03 14.50 0.19
CA HIS A 74 25.48 15.73 0.75
C HIS A 74 24.00 15.54 1.11
N LEU A 75 23.61 16.08 2.26
CA LEU A 75 22.23 16.21 2.66
C LEU A 75 21.83 17.68 2.56
N LEU A 76 20.90 17.97 1.67
CA LEU A 76 20.31 19.29 1.49
C LEU A 76 18.95 19.32 2.19
N ASN A 77 18.78 20.27 3.10
CA ASN A 77 17.54 20.48 3.84
C ASN A 77 16.91 21.79 3.39
N ARG A 78 15.60 21.78 3.11
CA ARG A 78 14.84 23.00 2.78
C ARG A 78 14.73 23.94 3.98
N THR A 79 14.65 23.37 5.18
CA THR A 79 14.62 24.11 6.45
C THR A 79 15.53 23.42 7.46
N GLU A 80 16.08 24.15 8.42
CA GLU A 80 16.93 23.59 9.49
C GLU A 80 16.21 22.48 10.28
N ALA A 81 14.89 22.62 10.48
CA ALA A 81 14.08 21.62 11.15
C ALA A 81 13.96 20.32 10.35
N ALA A 82 14.17 20.36 9.03
CA ALA A 82 13.93 19.22 8.15
C ALA A 82 14.89 18.06 8.42
N GLY A 83 16.15 18.36 8.70
CA GLY A 83 17.14 17.35 9.07
C GLY A 83 16.81 16.64 10.39
N SER A 84 16.00 17.26 11.26
CA SER A 84 15.61 16.70 12.55
C SER A 84 14.35 15.81 12.46
N PHE A 85 13.68 15.73 11.30
CA PHE A 85 12.55 14.83 11.13
C PHE A 85 12.99 13.38 11.28
N ALA A 86 12.31 12.64 12.16
CA ALA A 86 12.48 11.20 12.33
C ALA A 86 11.25 10.46 11.81
N PHE A 87 11.48 9.31 11.18
CA PHE A 87 10.41 8.36 10.91
C PHE A 87 10.06 7.64 12.20
N THR A 88 9.28 8.28 13.05
CA THR A 88 8.73 7.60 14.22
C THR A 88 7.72 6.58 13.73
N ASN A 89 7.73 5.37 14.26
CA ASN A 89 6.54 4.54 14.32
C ASN A 89 5.60 5.13 15.38
N ARG A 90 5.20 6.39 15.16
CA ARG A 90 3.83 6.71 15.48
C ARG A 90 3.06 5.71 14.66
N ALA A 91 2.32 4.82 15.31
CA ALA A 91 1.05 4.44 14.75
C ALA A 91 0.49 5.76 14.26
N THR A 92 0.52 5.99 12.95
CA THR A 92 -0.38 6.97 12.38
C THR A 92 -1.70 6.67 13.10
N PRO A 93 -2.48 7.65 13.54
CA PRO A 93 -3.90 7.47 13.34
C PRO A 93 -3.98 7.18 11.83
N GLN A 94 -3.84 5.90 11.48
CA GLN A 94 -4.02 5.32 10.17
C GLN A 94 -5.25 6.01 9.73
N PRO A 95 -5.16 6.91 8.72
CA PRO A 95 -6.01 8.07 8.60
C PRO A 95 -7.32 7.64 9.18
N THR A 96 -7.62 8.12 10.39
CA THR A 96 -9.01 8.35 10.64
C THR A 96 -9.29 9.34 9.52
N ILE A 97 -9.62 8.81 8.33
CA ILE A 97 -10.85 9.12 7.66
C ILE A 97 -11.71 9.34 8.88
N SER A 98 -11.84 10.62 9.24
CA SER A 98 -12.89 11.06 10.10
C SER A 98 -14.02 10.32 9.45
N ARG A 99 -14.47 9.25 10.12
CA ARG A 99 -15.74 8.66 9.85
C ARG A 99 -16.63 9.86 10.10
N GLY A 100 -16.80 10.69 9.07
CA GLY A 100 -18.13 10.95 8.61
C GLY A 100 -18.76 9.58 8.70
N THR A 101 -19.49 9.39 9.77
CA THR A 101 -20.92 9.13 9.75
C THR A 101 -21.62 9.42 8.40
N MET A 102 -20.99 9.15 7.25
CA MET A 102 -21.70 8.55 6.15
C MET A 102 -21.93 7.12 6.61
N LYS A 103 -23.05 6.99 7.32
CA LYS A 103 -23.84 5.79 7.47
C LYS A 103 -23.58 4.89 6.26
N GLN A 104 -22.59 3.99 6.34
CA GLN A 104 -22.46 2.94 5.35
C GLN A 104 -23.80 2.22 5.39
N PRO A 105 -24.45 1.96 4.24
CA PRO A 105 -25.63 1.11 4.23
C PRO A 105 -25.18 -0.24 4.76
N SER A 106 -25.41 -0.47 6.06
CA SER A 106 -25.18 -1.76 6.66
C SER A 106 -26.19 -2.68 6.01
N LEU A 107 -25.74 -3.50 5.06
CA LEU A 107 -26.59 -4.50 4.41
C LEU A 107 -27.37 -5.22 5.50
N THR A 108 -28.70 -5.25 5.37
CA THR A 108 -29.51 -6.05 6.29
C THR A 108 -29.11 -7.52 6.15
N MET A 109 -29.37 -8.31 7.18
CA MET A 109 -29.11 -9.75 7.13
C MET A 109 -29.80 -10.40 5.92
N GLN A 110 -30.99 -9.91 5.56
CA GLN A 110 -31.74 -10.36 4.39
C GLN A 110 -31.05 -10.00 3.07
N GLN A 111 -30.60 -8.76 2.90
CA GLN A 111 -29.86 -8.33 1.71
C GLN A 111 -28.56 -9.11 1.54
N LYS A 112 -27.83 -9.33 2.64
CA LYS A 112 -26.63 -10.17 2.63
C LYS A 112 -26.95 -11.60 2.18
N MET A 113 -28.03 -12.19 2.68
CA MET A 113 -28.43 -13.55 2.30
C MET A 113 -28.81 -13.64 0.82
N GLN A 114 -29.55 -12.65 0.30
CA GLN A 114 -29.91 -12.55 -1.12
C GLN A 114 -28.68 -12.40 -2.02
N LEU A 115 -27.70 -11.57 -1.62
CA LEU A 115 -26.45 -11.41 -2.37
C LEU A 115 -25.63 -12.70 -2.40
N VAL A 116 -25.56 -13.43 -1.28
CA VAL A 116 -24.85 -14.72 -1.23
C VAL A 116 -25.52 -15.75 -2.13
N GLU A 117 -26.85 -15.79 -2.15
CA GLU A 117 -27.61 -16.69 -3.02
C GLU A 117 -27.42 -16.34 -4.50
N ALA A 118 -27.52 -15.06 -4.86
CA ALA A 118 -27.30 -14.59 -6.23
C ALA A 118 -25.86 -14.84 -6.71
N LEU A 119 -24.87 -14.61 -5.84
CA LEU A 119 -23.47 -14.94 -6.14
C LEU A 119 -23.27 -16.44 -6.31
N LEU A 120 -23.86 -17.29 -5.48
CA LEU A 120 -23.77 -18.75 -5.63
C LEU A 120 -24.53 -19.28 -6.85
N ALA A 121 -25.44 -18.50 -7.43
CA ALA A 121 -26.06 -18.82 -8.72
C ALA A 121 -25.13 -18.56 -9.92
N CYS A 122 -24.03 -17.81 -9.72
CA CYS A 122 -22.98 -17.66 -10.72
C CYS A 122 -22.08 -18.92 -10.72
N ALA A 123 -21.93 -19.59 -11.86
CA ALA A 123 -21.19 -20.84 -11.98
C ALA A 123 -19.70 -20.70 -11.59
N SER A 124 -19.08 -19.57 -11.96
CA SER A 124 -17.70 -19.19 -11.62
C SER A 124 -17.50 -18.98 -10.13
N VAL A 125 -18.51 -18.48 -9.41
CA VAL A 125 -18.44 -18.26 -7.96
C VAL A 125 -18.79 -19.54 -7.19
N ALA A 126 -19.72 -20.34 -7.70
CA ALA A 126 -20.06 -21.64 -7.14
C ALA A 126 -18.86 -22.61 -7.21
N ASN A 127 -18.11 -22.58 -8.31
CA ASN A 127 -16.88 -23.37 -8.44
C ASN A 127 -15.76 -22.82 -7.53
N ARG A 128 -15.29 -23.63 -6.58
CA ARG A 128 -14.26 -23.22 -5.61
C ARG A 128 -12.95 -22.76 -6.26
N GLN A 129 -12.51 -23.45 -7.31
CA GLN A 129 -11.26 -23.12 -8.02
C GLN A 129 -11.37 -21.76 -8.72
N THR A 130 -12.47 -21.54 -9.45
CA THR A 130 -12.70 -20.28 -10.15
C THR A 130 -12.96 -19.13 -9.17
N ARG A 131 -13.66 -19.40 -8.05
CA ARG A 131 -13.84 -18.44 -6.95
C ARG A 131 -12.51 -18.02 -6.35
N GLU A 132 -11.54 -18.92 -6.25
CA GLU A 132 -10.20 -18.59 -5.78
C GLU A 132 -9.45 -17.66 -6.76
N SER A 133 -9.56 -17.90 -8.06
CA SER A 133 -9.06 -16.96 -9.09
C SER A 133 -9.72 -15.59 -8.99
N ILE A 134 -11.06 -15.54 -8.87
CA ILE A 134 -11.81 -14.28 -8.65
C ILE A 134 -11.27 -13.53 -7.42
N ILE A 135 -11.06 -14.22 -6.30
CA ILE A 135 -10.56 -13.59 -5.07
C ILE A 135 -9.11 -13.11 -5.23
N ASN A 136 -8.31 -13.80 -6.03
CA ASN A 136 -6.94 -13.39 -6.30
C ASN A 136 -6.83 -12.10 -7.10
N ASP A 137 -7.82 -11.83 -7.96
CA ASP A 137 -7.91 -10.64 -8.81
C ASP A 137 -8.67 -9.46 -8.14
N LEU A 138 -9.22 -9.66 -6.94
CA LEU A 138 -9.80 -8.56 -6.16
C LEU A 138 -8.73 -7.55 -5.72
N PRO A 139 -9.09 -6.26 -5.55
CA PRO A 139 -8.18 -5.26 -4.99
C PRO A 139 -7.58 -5.72 -3.67
N GLY A 140 -6.28 -5.44 -3.47
CA GLY A 140 -5.50 -5.96 -2.34
C GLY A 140 -6.14 -5.71 -0.97
N ALA A 141 -6.80 -4.56 -0.79
CA ALA A 141 -7.50 -4.20 0.44
C ALA A 141 -8.72 -5.11 0.73
N LEU A 142 -9.49 -5.51 -0.29
CA LEU A 142 -10.58 -6.47 -0.13
C LEU A 142 -10.02 -7.87 0.13
N LYS A 143 -9.10 -8.32 -0.75
CA LYS A 143 -8.49 -9.66 -0.70
C LYS A 143 -7.91 -9.98 0.67
N SER A 144 -7.19 -9.06 1.30
CA SER A 144 -6.53 -9.27 2.60
C SER A 144 -7.51 -9.41 3.78
N ASN A 145 -8.77 -8.98 3.64
CA ASN A 145 -9.74 -8.96 4.74
C ASN A 145 -10.82 -10.04 4.63
N ILE A 146 -10.79 -10.88 3.59
CA ILE A 146 -11.71 -12.00 3.45
C ILE A 146 -11.25 -13.14 4.36
N ARG A 147 -12.11 -13.51 5.31
CA ARG A 147 -11.93 -14.74 6.12
C ARG A 147 -12.34 -15.96 5.30
N ARG A 148 -11.38 -16.74 4.79
CA ARG A 148 -11.67 -17.90 3.95
C ARG A 148 -12.32 -19.04 4.75
N SER A 149 -13.20 -19.80 4.09
CA SER A 149 -13.84 -21.00 4.63
C SER A 149 -13.85 -22.15 3.60
N ASP A 150 -13.85 -23.37 4.11
CA ASP A 150 -14.11 -24.60 3.37
C ASP A 150 -15.59 -24.76 2.97
N VAL A 151 -16.51 -24.16 3.71
CA VAL A 151 -17.95 -24.19 3.40
C VAL A 151 -18.32 -23.09 2.41
N ASP A 152 -18.76 -23.46 1.21
CA ASP A 152 -18.99 -22.50 0.10
C ASP A 152 -19.91 -21.34 0.45
N ARG A 153 -21.05 -21.61 1.10
CA ARG A 153 -21.98 -20.54 1.53
C ARG A 153 -21.35 -19.58 2.55
N VAL A 154 -20.50 -20.09 3.43
CA VAL A 154 -19.81 -19.28 4.45
C VAL A 154 -18.69 -18.47 3.80
N ASP A 155 -17.93 -19.07 2.89
CA ASP A 155 -16.85 -18.43 2.15
C ASP A 155 -17.38 -17.25 1.30
N VAL A 156 -18.44 -17.47 0.51
CA VAL A 156 -19.12 -16.40 -0.25
C VAL A 156 -19.78 -15.38 0.69
N GLY A 157 -20.34 -15.81 1.82
CA GLY A 157 -20.86 -14.91 2.85
C GLY A 157 -19.78 -13.98 3.43
N ASN A 158 -18.56 -14.47 3.60
CA ASN A 158 -17.43 -13.68 4.06
C ASN A 158 -16.93 -12.73 2.96
N LEU A 159 -16.99 -13.11 1.68
CA LEU A 159 -16.75 -12.20 0.55
C LEU A 159 -17.71 -11.02 0.57
N VAL A 160 -19.02 -11.28 0.63
CA VAL A 160 -20.04 -10.21 0.65
C VAL A 160 -19.84 -9.30 1.86
N THR A 161 -19.53 -9.88 3.03
CA THR A 161 -19.26 -9.11 4.25
C THR A 161 -18.04 -8.23 4.10
N ALA A 162 -16.94 -8.77 3.58
CA ALA A 162 -15.72 -8.02 3.35
C ALA A 162 -15.98 -6.88 2.35
N ALA A 163 -16.61 -7.18 1.22
CA ALA A 163 -16.95 -6.22 0.19
C ALA A 163 -17.86 -5.09 0.70
N ALA A 164 -18.87 -5.39 1.52
CA ALA A 164 -19.78 -4.40 2.08
C ALA A 164 -19.11 -3.39 3.03
N ASN A 165 -17.91 -3.69 3.54
CA ASN A 165 -17.16 -2.77 4.39
C ASN A 165 -16.44 -1.66 3.61
N TYR A 166 -16.41 -1.73 2.26
CA TYR A 166 -15.76 -0.75 1.39
C TYR A 166 -16.79 -0.03 0.51
N ALA A 167 -16.60 1.27 0.27
CA ALA A 167 -17.54 2.09 -0.50
C ALA A 167 -17.80 1.56 -1.92
N THR A 168 -16.78 1.02 -2.59
CA THR A 168 -16.86 0.38 -3.90
C THR A 168 -16.76 -1.14 -3.82
N GLY A 169 -16.75 -1.74 -2.63
CA GLY A 169 -16.33 -3.13 -2.51
C GLY A 169 -17.28 -4.12 -3.18
N LEU A 170 -18.60 -3.90 -3.11
CA LEU A 170 -19.59 -4.74 -3.79
C LEU A 170 -19.54 -4.55 -5.32
N THR A 171 -19.29 -3.33 -5.80
CA THR A 171 -19.13 -3.05 -7.23
C THR A 171 -17.82 -3.63 -7.77
N ASP A 172 -16.74 -3.57 -7.00
CA ASP A 172 -15.45 -4.17 -7.36
C ASP A 172 -15.57 -5.69 -7.44
N LEU A 173 -16.25 -6.31 -6.46
CA LEU A 173 -16.57 -7.73 -6.49
C LEU A 173 -17.39 -8.11 -7.71
N LEU A 174 -18.48 -7.38 -8.00
CA LEU A 174 -19.33 -7.64 -9.17
C LEU A 174 -18.53 -7.49 -10.47
N THR A 175 -17.65 -6.50 -10.56
CA THR A 175 -16.81 -6.26 -11.75
C THR A 175 -15.92 -7.47 -12.05
N VAL A 176 -15.25 -8.02 -11.03
CA VAL A 176 -14.41 -9.21 -11.21
C VAL A 176 -15.26 -10.44 -11.51
N VAL A 177 -16.37 -10.65 -10.79
CA VAL A 177 -17.29 -11.76 -11.07
C VAL A 177 -17.78 -11.71 -12.53
N ARG A 178 -18.18 -10.54 -13.02
CA ARG A 178 -18.62 -10.34 -14.41
C ARG A 178 -17.53 -10.65 -15.43
N PHE A 179 -16.26 -10.39 -15.12
CA PHE A 179 -15.15 -10.77 -15.99
C PHE A 179 -15.06 -12.30 -16.19
N TYR A 180 -15.29 -13.07 -15.14
CA TYR A 180 -15.23 -14.54 -15.18
C TYR A 180 -16.54 -15.21 -15.65
N GLU A 181 -17.68 -14.61 -15.34
CA GLU A 181 -19.02 -15.19 -15.56
C GLU A 181 -19.69 -14.67 -16.85
N GLY A 182 -19.37 -13.45 -17.28
CA GLY A 182 -20.11 -12.72 -18.30
C GLY A 182 -21.47 -12.19 -17.81
N ASP A 183 -22.40 -11.97 -18.75
CA ASP A 183 -23.74 -11.42 -18.47
C ASP A 183 -24.76 -12.51 -18.05
N SER A 184 -24.40 -13.36 -17.08
CA SER A 184 -25.26 -14.45 -16.62
C SER A 184 -26.47 -13.96 -15.80
N LEU A 185 -27.48 -14.81 -15.64
CA LEU A 185 -28.63 -14.54 -14.78
C LEU A 185 -28.21 -14.29 -13.32
N GLY A 186 -27.14 -14.95 -12.85
CA GLY A 186 -26.57 -14.72 -11.52
C GLY A 186 -26.01 -13.30 -11.38
N VAL A 187 -25.21 -12.85 -12.35
CA VAL A 187 -24.64 -11.49 -12.38
C VAL A 187 -25.74 -10.43 -12.43
N GLN A 188 -26.75 -10.61 -13.27
CA GLN A 188 -27.91 -9.72 -13.34
C GLN A 188 -28.70 -9.68 -12.02
N GLY A 189 -28.83 -10.84 -11.35
CA GLY A 189 -29.45 -10.92 -10.02
C GLY A 189 -28.68 -10.14 -8.96
N VAL A 190 -27.35 -10.22 -8.96
CA VAL A 190 -26.49 -9.43 -8.07
C VAL A 190 -26.63 -7.93 -8.38
N GLU A 191 -26.58 -7.54 -9.65
CA GLU A 191 -26.70 -6.14 -10.09
C GLU A 191 -28.05 -5.52 -9.71
N ALA A 192 -29.14 -6.26 -9.87
CA ALA A 192 -30.48 -5.83 -9.47
C ALA A 192 -30.58 -5.57 -7.95
N LEU A 193 -29.95 -6.43 -7.13
CA LEU A 193 -29.92 -6.27 -5.68
C LEU A 193 -29.10 -5.05 -5.24
N LEU A 194 -28.00 -4.76 -5.94
CA LEU A 194 -27.15 -3.59 -5.67
C LEU A 194 -27.81 -2.28 -6.11
N SER A 195 -28.58 -2.31 -7.20
CA SER A 195 -29.32 -1.14 -7.72
C SER A 195 -30.56 -0.78 -6.88
N ALA A 196 -31.01 -1.70 -6.01
CA ALA A 196 -32.16 -1.51 -5.14
C ALA A 196 -31.80 -0.96 -3.73
N GLN A 197 -30.54 -0.61 -3.49
CA GLN A 197 -30.04 0.00 -2.24
C GLN A 197 -30.01 1.54 -2.35
#